data_AF-A0A447NYR7-F1
#
_entry.id   AF-A0A447NYR7-F1
#
_cell.length_a   1.000
_cell.length_b   1.000
_cell.length_c   1.000
_cell.angle_alpha   90.00
_cell.angle_beta   90.00
_cell.angle_gamma   90.00
#
_symmetry.space_group_name_H-M   'P 1'
#
loop_
_entity.id
_entity.type
_entity.pdbx_description
1 polymer ?
#
loop_
_entity_poly.entity_id
_entity_poly.type
_entity_poly.pdbx_seq_one_letter_code
_entity_poly.pdbx_strand_id
1 'polypeptide(L)'
;MQYVQPGLALVGDAAHTIHPLAGQGVNLGYRDVDALIDVLASTRSYGESWASHSVLKRYQTRRMADNFMMQSGMDLFYAGFSNELPPLRILRNMGLMAAQRAGVLKRQALKYALGL
;
A
#
# COMPACT_ATOMS: atom_id res chain seq x y z
N MET A 1 -2.98 9.20 11.47
CA MET A 1 -4.33 9.65 11.07
C MET A 1 -5.35 8.62 11.49
N GLN A 2 -6.55 9.01 11.92
CA GLN A 2 -7.65 8.11 12.26
C GLN A 2 -8.72 8.26 11.18
N TYR A 3 -9.06 7.17 10.48
CA TYR A 3 -10.04 7.18 9.40
C TYR A 3 -11.41 6.70 9.86
N VAL A 4 -11.49 6.10 11.05
CA VAL A 4 -12.74 5.54 11.58
C VAL A 4 -12.95 5.85 13.05
N GLN A 5 -14.22 5.98 13.41
CA GLN A 5 -14.74 6.03 14.79
C GLN A 5 -15.90 5.02 14.88
N PRO A 6 -16.44 4.72 16.09
CA PRO A 6 -17.63 3.88 16.20
C PRO A 6 -18.77 4.42 15.32
N GLY A 7 -19.21 3.63 14.33
CA GLY A 7 -20.28 4.02 13.40
C GLY A 7 -19.91 5.06 12.33
N LEU A 8 -18.65 5.47 12.20
CA LEU A 8 -18.21 6.50 11.26
C LEU A 8 -16.94 6.08 10.51
N ALA A 9 -16.92 6.26 9.20
CA ALA A 9 -15.74 6.07 8.35
C ALA A 9 -15.55 7.27 7.41
N LEU A 10 -14.30 7.74 7.31
CA LEU A 10 -13.86 8.78 6.40
C LEU A 10 -13.30 8.14 5.12
N VAL A 11 -13.58 8.78 3.98
CA VAL A 11 -13.14 8.35 2.64
C VAL A 11 -12.65 9.56 1.84
N GLY A 12 -11.81 9.32 0.84
CA GLY A 12 -11.30 10.34 -0.08
C GLY A 12 -10.45 11.40 0.62
N ASP A 13 -10.60 12.64 0.20
CA ASP A 13 -9.83 13.77 0.75
C ASP A 13 -10.10 14.01 2.25
N ALA A 14 -11.24 13.53 2.77
CA ALA A 14 -11.52 13.57 4.21
C ALA A 14 -10.68 12.55 5.00
N ALA A 15 -10.26 11.45 4.37
CA ALA A 15 -9.37 10.45 4.96
C ALA A 15 -7.90 10.81 4.76
N HIS A 16 -7.55 11.55 3.70
CA HIS A 16 -6.16 11.79 3.32
C HIS A 16 -5.79 13.27 3.43
N THR A 17 -4.90 13.61 4.38
CA THR A 17 -4.43 15.00 4.57
C THR A 17 -3.36 15.42 3.56
N ILE A 18 -2.89 14.50 2.70
CA ILE A 18 -1.93 14.79 1.63
C ILE A 18 -2.74 15.04 0.37
N HIS A 19 -2.64 16.24 -0.20
CA HIS A 19 -3.25 16.58 -1.48
C HIS A 19 -2.61 15.67 -2.56
N PRO A 20 -3.32 14.66 -3.10
CA PRO A 20 -2.76 13.84 -4.16
C PRO A 20 -2.53 14.76 -5.36
N LEU A 21 -1.49 14.49 -6.16
CA LEU A 21 -1.16 15.29 -7.35
C LEU A 21 -2.44 15.65 -8.13
N ALA A 22 -2.58 16.91 -8.53
CA ALA A 22 -3.82 17.46 -9.07
C ALA A 22 -4.49 16.50 -10.05
N GLY A 23 -5.73 16.08 -9.74
CA GLY A 23 -6.50 15.11 -10.54
C GLY A 23 -6.49 13.65 -10.05
N GLN A 24 -5.79 13.31 -8.96
CA GLN A 24 -5.77 11.93 -8.42
C GLN A 24 -6.74 11.68 -7.25
N GLY A 25 -7.33 12.73 -6.65
CA GLY A 25 -8.20 12.60 -5.46
C GLY A 25 -9.46 11.75 -5.70
N VAL A 26 -10.06 11.87 -6.89
CA VAL A 26 -11.22 11.07 -7.29
C VAL A 26 -10.89 9.58 -7.36
N ASN A 27 -9.77 9.21 -7.99
CA ASN A 27 -9.34 7.82 -8.08
C ASN A 27 -9.00 7.23 -6.71
N LEU A 28 -8.45 8.04 -5.81
CA LEU A 28 -8.17 7.64 -4.43
C LEU A 28 -9.47 7.40 -3.65
N GLY A 29 -10.45 8.29 -3.80
CA GLY A 29 -11.79 8.14 -3.23
C GLY A 29 -12.51 6.89 -3.73
N TYR A 30 -12.41 6.54 -5.02
CA TYR A 30 -12.99 5.29 -5.53
C TYR A 30 -12.36 4.06 -4.88
N ARG A 31 -11.04 4.05 -4.69
CA ARG A 31 -10.35 2.93 -4.02
C ARG A 31 -10.72 2.81 -2.54
N ASP A 32 -10.99 3.94 -1.87
CA ASP A 32 -11.50 3.93 -0.50
C ASP A 32 -12.90 3.33 -0.43
N VAL A 33 -13.78 3.72 -1.36
CA VAL A 33 -15.15 3.20 -1.45
C VAL A 33 -15.14 1.70 -1.74
N ASP A 34 -14.37 1.23 -2.72
CA ASP A 34 -14.25 -0.21 -3.03
C ASP A 34 -13.77 -1.00 -1.81
N ALA A 35 -12.73 -0.53 -1.13
CA ALA A 35 -12.20 -1.18 0.06
C ALA A 35 -13.22 -1.20 1.21
N LEU A 36 -14.01 -0.14 1.37
CA LEU A 36 -15.07 -0.08 2.37
C LEU A 36 -16.20 -1.05 2.03
N ILE A 37 -16.65 -1.08 0.78
CA ILE A 37 -17.67 -2.02 0.30
C ILE A 37 -17.25 -3.46 0.56
N ASP A 38 -16.02 -3.84 0.22
CA ASP A 38 -15.51 -5.20 0.45
C ASP A 38 -15.55 -5.60 1.93
N VAL A 39 -15.13 -4.68 2.81
CA VAL A 39 -15.15 -4.92 4.26
C VAL A 39 -16.58 -5.08 4.75
N LEU A 40 -17.49 -4.20 4.35
CA LEU A 40 -18.90 -4.25 4.76
C LEU A 40 -19.65 -5.44 4.16
N ALA A 41 -19.35 -5.85 2.93
CA ALA A 41 -19.94 -7.03 2.31
C ALA A 41 -19.50 -8.31 3.03
N SER A 42 -18.25 -8.36 3.50
CA SER A 42 -17.74 -9.52 4.24
C SER A 42 -18.48 -9.77 5.55
N THR A 43 -18.97 -8.72 6.24
CA THR A 43 -19.63 -8.87 7.55
C THR A 43 -20.92 -9.66 7.49
N ARG A 44 -21.63 -9.62 6.36
CA ARG A 44 -22.86 -10.41 6.14
C ARG A 44 -22.60 -11.90 6.26
N SER A 45 -21.43 -12.36 5.80
CA SER A 45 -21.07 -13.79 5.84
C SER A 45 -20.72 -14.27 7.25
N TYR A 46 -20.30 -13.36 8.14
CA TYR A 46 -19.86 -13.65 9.51
C TYR A 46 -20.88 -13.23 10.58
N GLY A 47 -22.02 -12.63 10.20
CA GLY A 47 -23.02 -12.12 11.14
C GLY A 47 -22.53 -10.93 11.99
N GLU A 48 -21.51 -10.21 11.54
CA GLU A 48 -20.93 -9.09 12.28
C GLU A 48 -21.73 -7.80 12.08
N SER A 49 -21.79 -6.96 13.11
CA SER A 49 -22.35 -5.61 12.97
C SER A 49 -21.45 -4.77 12.05
N TRP A 50 -21.98 -4.40 10.89
CA TRP A 50 -21.26 -3.69 9.83
C TRP A 50 -20.72 -2.31 10.29
N ALA A 51 -21.41 -1.66 11.23
CA ALA A 51 -21.01 -0.38 11.80
C ALA A 51 -20.06 -0.51 13.02
N SER A 52 -19.74 -1.74 13.44
CA SER A 52 -18.87 -1.96 14.59
C SER A 52 -17.48 -1.38 14.35
N HIS A 53 -16.89 -0.84 15.42
CA HIS A 53 -15.56 -0.24 15.33
C HIS A 53 -14.51 -1.26 14.85
N SER A 54 -14.62 -2.54 15.22
CA SER A 54 -13.71 -3.59 14.77
C SER A 54 -13.77 -3.82 13.26
N VAL A 55 -14.97 -3.83 12.67
CA VAL A 55 -15.16 -3.94 11.21
C VAL A 55 -14.59 -2.72 10.51
N LEU A 56 -14.96 -1.50 10.94
CA LEU A 56 -14.47 -0.27 10.34
C LEU A 56 -12.94 -0.13 10.47
N LYS A 57 -12.36 -0.65 11.55
CA LYS A 57 -10.90 -0.68 11.72
C LYS A 57 -10.21 -1.56 10.67
N ARG A 58 -10.85 -2.62 10.15
CA ARG A 58 -10.30 -3.41 9.03
C ARG A 58 -10.17 -2.57 7.76
N TYR A 59 -11.15 -1.72 7.47
CA TYR A 59 -11.07 -0.75 6.38
C TYR A 59 -9.89 0.21 6.60
N GLN A 60 -9.79 0.82 7.79
CA GLN A 60 -8.67 1.70 8.13
C GLN A 60 -7.31 0.99 7.97
N THR A 61 -7.17 -0.25 8.44
CA THR A 61 -5.92 -1.02 8.33
C THR A 61 -5.56 -1.32 6.87
N ARG A 62 -6.53 -1.65 6.01
CA ARG A 62 -6.29 -1.86 4.57
C ARG A 62 -5.78 -0.59 3.90
N ARG A 63 -6.38 0.57 4.20
CA ARG A 63 -5.94 1.87 3.65
C ARG A 63 -4.62 2.35 4.26
N MET A 64 -4.35 2.04 5.52
CA MET A 64 -3.06 2.31 6.16
C MET A 64 -1.92 1.42 5.65
N ALA A 65 -2.18 0.18 5.22
CA ALA A 65 -1.16 -0.68 4.61
C ALA A 65 -0.62 -0.08 3.31
N ASP A 66 -1.49 0.56 2.50
CA ASP A 66 -1.07 1.31 1.32
C ASP A 66 -0.15 2.50 1.71
N ASN A 67 -0.48 3.20 2.79
CA ASN A 67 0.38 4.27 3.33
C ASN A 67 1.70 3.74 3.88
N PHE A 68 1.70 2.60 4.57
CA PHE A 68 2.91 1.99 5.12
C PHE A 68 3.84 1.48 4.02
N MET A 69 3.30 0.91 2.93
CA MET A 69 4.12 0.54 1.77
C MET A 69 4.73 1.76 1.09
N MET A 70 3.97 2.85 0.95
CA MET A 70 4.48 4.10 0.39
C MET A 70 5.57 4.73 1.27
N GLN A 71 5.36 4.73 2.60
CA GLN A 71 6.30 5.28 3.58
C GLN A 71 7.56 4.40 3.71
N SER A 72 7.42 3.08 3.77
CA SER A 72 8.56 2.14 3.76
C SER A 72 9.36 2.27 2.46
N GLY A 73 8.69 2.50 1.33
CA GLY A 73 9.35 2.77 0.06
C GLY A 73 10.16 4.07 0.09
N MET A 74 9.59 5.14 0.64
CA MET A 74 10.27 6.42 0.84
C MET A 74 11.45 6.32 1.81
N ASP A 75 11.29 5.62 2.93
CA ASP A 75 12.34 5.43 3.94
C ASP A 75 13.48 4.55 3.40
N LEU A 76 13.17 3.52 2.60
CA LEU A 76 14.17 2.70 1.92
C LEU A 76 14.93 3.51 0.85
N PHE A 77 14.21 4.35 0.10
CA PHE A 77 14.82 5.29 -0.84
C PHE A 77 15.72 6.29 -0.13
N TYR A 78 15.23 6.92 0.94
CA TYR A 78 16.00 7.88 1.72
C TYR A 78 17.23 7.21 2.31
N ALA A 79 17.09 6.12 3.05
CA ALA A 79 18.22 5.40 3.65
C ALA A 79 19.25 4.90 2.60
N GLY A 80 18.79 4.51 1.41
CA GLY A 80 19.65 4.04 0.33
C GLY A 80 20.35 5.15 -0.46
N PHE A 81 19.77 6.35 -0.56
CA PHE A 81 20.29 7.45 -1.38
C PHE A 81 20.83 8.64 -0.58
N SER A 82 20.47 8.81 0.69
CA SER A 82 20.89 9.94 1.55
C SER A 82 22.17 9.66 2.36
N ASN A 83 22.68 8.43 2.32
CA ASN A 83 23.89 8.04 3.07
C ASN A 83 25.11 7.95 2.14
N GLU A 84 26.11 8.81 2.37
CA GLU A 84 27.39 8.82 1.63
C GLU A 84 28.43 7.82 2.18
N LEU A 85 28.08 7.06 3.22
CA LEU A 85 29.00 6.11 3.84
C LEU A 85 29.37 4.96 2.88
N PRO A 86 30.67 4.64 2.71
CA PRO A 86 31.16 3.64 1.76
C PRO A 86 30.49 2.25 1.82
N PRO A 87 30.16 1.67 3.00
CA PRO A 87 29.51 0.36 3.08
C PRO A 87 28.08 0.34 2.53
N LEU A 88 27.31 1.42 2.76
CA LEU A 88 25.92 1.55 2.29
C LEU A 88 25.87 1.73 0.77
N ARG A 89 26.85 2.40 0.19
CA ARG A 89 27.02 2.53 -1.26
C ARG A 89 27.29 1.18 -1.95
N ILE A 90 28.09 0.31 -1.33
CA ILE A 90 28.34 -1.05 -1.82
C ILE A 90 27.07 -1.89 -1.74
N LEU A 91 26.37 -1.84 -0.60
CA LEU A 91 25.11 -2.56 -0.40
C LEU A 91 24.04 -2.11 -1.42
N ARG A 92 23.92 -0.80 -1.68
CA ARG A 92 23.04 -0.23 -2.70
C ARG A 92 23.37 -0.77 -4.09
N ASN A 93 24.64 -0.75 -4.48
CA ASN A 93 25.05 -1.23 -5.79
C ASN A 93 24.80 -2.74 -5.94
N MET A 94 25.03 -3.54 -4.89
CA MET A 94 24.68 -4.96 -4.88
C MET A 94 23.17 -5.19 -4.97
N GLY A 95 22.36 -4.40 -4.26
CA GLY A 95 20.90 -4.44 -4.32
C GLY A 95 20.35 -4.09 -5.71
N LEU A 96 20.89 -3.04 -6.34
CA LEU A 96 20.54 -2.66 -7.72
C LEU A 96 20.95 -3.75 -8.72
N MET A 97 22.15 -4.34 -8.56
CA MET A 97 22.61 -5.42 -9.42
C MET A 97 21.79 -6.70 -9.23
N ALA A 98 21.35 -6.99 -8.00
CA ALA A 98 20.44 -8.09 -7.69
C ALA A 98 19.04 -7.84 -8.26
N ALA A 99 18.48 -6.64 -8.16
CA ALA A 99 17.21 -6.25 -8.77
C ALA A 99 17.27 -6.31 -10.31
N GLN A 100 18.37 -5.88 -10.92
CA GLN A 100 18.61 -5.97 -12.36
C GLN A 100 18.68 -7.45 -12.81
N ARG A 101 19.34 -8.32 -12.04
CA ARG A 101 19.35 -9.77 -12.28
C ARG A 101 18.00 -10.44 -11.99
N ALA A 102 17.24 -9.92 -11.03
CA ALA A 102 15.89 -10.39 -10.72
C ALA A 102 14.92 -10.13 -11.90
N GLY A 103 15.13 -9.08 -12.70
CA GLY A 103 14.41 -8.89 -13.97
C GLY A 103 14.68 -10.01 -14.99
N VAL A 104 15.92 -10.51 -15.06
CA VAL A 104 16.28 -11.68 -15.89
C VAL A 104 15.68 -12.96 -15.31
N LEU A 105 15.77 -13.17 -13.98
CA LEU A 105 15.14 -14.31 -13.29
C LEU A 105 13.62 -14.31 -13.42
N LYS A 106 12.97 -13.14 -13.35
CA LYS A 106 11.53 -12.99 -13.57
C LYS A 106 11.16 -13.26 -15.03
N ARG A 107 11.99 -12.85 -16.00
CA ARG A 107 11.87 -13.26 -17.42
C ARG A 107 12.08 -14.76 -17.61
N GLN A 108 13.02 -15.37 -16.90
CA GLN A 108 13.31 -16.81 -16.94
C GLN A 108 12.13 -17.60 -16.38
N ALA A 109 11.58 -17.17 -15.24
CA ALA A 109 10.39 -17.76 -14.62
C ALA A 109 9.15 -17.56 -15.50
N LEU A 110 9.00 -16.40 -16.17
CA LEU A 110 7.93 -16.20 -17.14
C LEU A 110 8.08 -17.13 -18.36
N LYS A 111 9.29 -17.29 -18.90
CA LYS A 111 9.57 -18.25 -19.99
C LYS A 111 9.27 -19.67 -19.57
N TYR A 112 9.66 -20.05 -18.35
CA TYR A 112 9.37 -21.37 -17.77
C TYR A 112 7.87 -21.60 -17.56
N ALA A 113 7.14 -20.57 -17.12
CA ALA A 113 5.68 -20.62 -16.96
C ALA A 113 4.91 -20.58 -18.30
N LEU A 114 5.52 -20.01 -19.35
CA LEU A 114 4.99 -19.94 -20.71
C LEU A 114 5.46 -21.11 -21.60
N GLY A 115 6.33 -22.00 -21.10
CA GLY A 115 6.78 -23.21 -21.79
C GLY A 115 7.77 -23.02 -22.93
N LEU A 116 8.66 -22.02 -22.87
CA LEU A 116 9.80 -21.83 -23.79
C LEU A 116 11.13 -22.26 -23.18
#